data_AF-A0A7C8YHC2-F1
#
_entry.id   AF-A0A7C8YHC2-F1
#
_cell.length_a   1.000
_cell.length_b   1.000
_cell.length_c   1.000
_cell.angle_alpha   90.00
_cell.angle_beta   90.00
_cell.angle_gamma   90.00
#
_symmetry.space_group_name_H-M   'P 1'
#
loop_
_entity.id
_entity.type
_entity.pdbx_description
1 polymer ?
#
loop_
_entity_poly.entity_id
_entity_poly.type
_entity_poly.pdbx_seq_one_letter_code
_entity_poly.pdbx_strand_id
1 'polypeptide(L)'
;RVILTDVGALLPGLRTNVEVNGMCGRVEVCELVWGSDEFPSRLTELIGESGVDLVLMSDVLYDPSLMEAMAKTLKMVCGRKTKIWAATEVRDSAMECLSELASHGFESTELASRP
;
A
#
# COMPACT_ATOMS: atom_id res chain seq x y z
N ARG A 1 -2.92 -14.50 3.84
CA ARG A 1 -2.11 -13.89 4.93
C ARG A 1 -2.12 -12.39 4.71
N VAL A 2 -2.10 -11.56 5.75
CA VAL A 2 -2.14 -10.09 5.62
C VAL A 2 -0.85 -9.50 6.17
N ILE A 3 -0.36 -8.44 5.53
CA ILE A 3 0.81 -7.67 5.97
C ILE A 3 0.33 -6.24 6.14
N LEU A 4 0.36 -5.73 7.36
CA LEU A 4 0.11 -4.32 7.64
C LEU A 4 1.46 -3.60 7.62
N THR A 5 1.51 -2.50 6.90
CA THR A 5 2.74 -1.76 6.66
C THR A 5 2.55 -0.28 6.92
N ASP A 6 3.55 0.34 7.54
CA ASP A 6 3.63 1.78 7.74
C ASP A 6 5.08 2.16 8.10
N VAL A 7 5.34 3.44 8.34
CA VAL A 7 6.61 3.94 8.89
C VAL A 7 6.84 3.38 10.30
N GLY A 8 8.11 3.20 10.69
CA GLY A 8 8.50 2.56 11.95
C GLY A 8 7.82 3.14 13.20
N ALA A 9 7.58 4.45 13.22
CA ALA A 9 6.91 5.14 14.31
C ALA A 9 5.47 4.67 14.58
N LEU A 10 4.77 4.14 13.56
CA LEU A 10 3.36 3.72 13.65
C LEU A 10 3.19 2.22 13.94
N LEU A 11 4.25 1.42 13.79
CA LEU A 11 4.20 -0.03 13.99
C LEU A 11 3.75 -0.47 15.40
N PRO A 12 4.11 0.20 16.51
CA PRO A 12 3.58 -0.17 17.82
C PRO A 12 2.05 -0.13 17.87
N GLY A 13 1.43 0.90 17.28
CA GLY A 13 -0.02 1.02 17.20
C GLY A 13 -0.65 -0.10 16.36
N LEU A 14 -0.05 -0.42 15.21
CA LEU A 14 -0.51 -1.53 14.37
C LEU A 14 -0.42 -2.88 15.10
N ARG A 15 0.66 -3.14 15.84
CA ARG A 15 0.81 -4.37 16.63
C ARG A 15 -0.25 -4.47 17.72
N THR A 16 -0.50 -3.39 18.46
CA THR A 16 -1.57 -3.34 19.45
C THR A 16 -2.93 -3.64 18.80
N ASN A 17 -3.22 -3.06 17.63
CA ASN A 17 -4.47 -3.34 16.91
C ASN A 17 -4.60 -4.82 16.51
N VAL A 18 -3.52 -5.46 16.06
CA VAL A 18 -3.52 -6.89 15.74
C VAL A 18 -3.81 -7.74 16.98
N GLU A 19 -3.21 -7.39 18.12
CA GLU A 19 -3.38 -8.10 19.38
C GLU A 19 -4.82 -7.99 19.91
N VAL A 20 -5.36 -6.77 20.04
CA VAL A 20 -6.71 -6.56 20.59
C VAL A 20 -7.82 -7.17 19.72
N ASN A 21 -7.57 -7.33 18.42
CA ASN A 21 -8.49 -7.99 17.50
C ASN A 21 -8.27 -9.52 17.39
N GLY A 22 -7.34 -10.10 18.15
CA GLY A 22 -7.06 -11.54 18.12
C GLY A 22 -6.56 -12.04 16.76
N MET A 23 -5.80 -11.22 16.06
CA MET A 23 -5.31 -11.48 14.70
C MET A 23 -3.84 -11.95 14.67
N CYS A 24 -3.23 -12.14 15.84
CA CYS A 24 -1.88 -12.70 15.98
C CYS A 24 -1.72 -14.00 15.18
N GLY A 25 -0.59 -14.13 14.47
CA GLY A 25 -0.27 -15.28 13.61
C GLY A 25 -0.96 -15.29 12.24
N ARG A 26 -1.98 -14.44 12.01
CA ARG A 26 -2.63 -14.26 10.70
C ARG A 26 -2.20 -12.97 9.99
N VAL A 27 -1.86 -11.96 10.77
CA VAL A 27 -1.43 -10.64 10.33
C VAL A 27 0.01 -10.41 10.76
N GLU A 28 0.87 -10.02 9.82
CA GLU A 28 2.23 -9.56 10.08
C GLU A 28 2.24 -8.03 10.08
N VAL A 29 3.08 -7.42 10.92
CA VAL A 29 3.30 -5.97 10.93
C VAL A 29 4.76 -5.72 10.55
N CYS A 30 4.98 -4.98 9.47
CA CYS A 30 6.30 -4.71 8.91
C CYS A 30 6.47 -3.23 8.61
N GLU A 31 7.70 -2.73 8.73
CA GLU A 31 8.00 -1.38 8.25
C GLU A 31 7.97 -1.34 6.73
N LEU A 32 7.36 -0.28 6.18
CA LEU A 32 7.48 0.07 4.78
C LEU A 32 7.47 1.59 4.68
N VAL A 33 8.58 2.16 4.20
CA VAL A 33 8.66 3.57 3.81
C VAL A 33 8.56 3.62 2.28
N TRP A 34 7.68 4.47 1.76
CA TRP A 34 7.52 4.59 0.31
C TRP A 34 8.79 5.11 -0.34
N GLY A 35 9.12 4.58 -1.52
CA GLY A 35 10.28 4.99 -2.30
C GLY A 35 11.62 4.43 -1.83
N SER A 36 11.67 3.67 -0.73
CA SER A 36 12.90 2.98 -0.31
C SER A 36 13.41 2.02 -1.38
N ASP A 37 14.73 1.97 -1.57
CA ASP A 37 15.39 1.05 -2.52
C ASP A 37 15.32 -0.40 -2.07
N GLU A 38 15.29 -0.63 -0.76
CA GLU A 38 15.28 -1.95 -0.16
C GLU A 38 14.17 -2.05 0.89
N PHE A 39 13.55 -3.22 0.96
CA PHE A 39 12.60 -3.56 2.02
C PHE A 39 13.31 -4.35 3.13
N PRO A 40 12.82 -4.27 4.38
CA PRO A 40 13.28 -5.17 5.42
C PRO A 40 13.21 -6.62 4.94
N SER A 41 14.23 -7.43 5.23
CA SER A 41 14.33 -8.82 4.76
C SER A 41 13.06 -9.62 5.02
N ARG A 42 12.44 -9.42 6.19
CA ARG A 42 11.16 -10.02 6.57
C ARG A 42 10.02 -9.67 5.61
N LEU A 43 9.93 -8.41 5.16
CA LEU A 43 8.91 -7.99 4.21
C LEU A 43 9.17 -8.63 2.84
N THR A 44 10.43 -8.66 2.39
CA THR A 44 10.83 -9.34 1.15
C THR A 44 10.46 -10.83 1.16
N GLU A 45 10.71 -11.54 2.27
CA GLU A 45 10.30 -12.94 2.45
C GLU A 45 8.78 -13.12 2.40
N LEU A 46 8.02 -12.19 2.99
CA LEU A 46 6.56 -12.26 3.04
C LEU A 46 5.90 -11.99 1.69
N ILE A 47 6.47 -11.07 0.91
CA ILE A 47 5.99 -10.75 -0.44
C ILE A 47 6.39 -11.87 -1.43
N GLY A 48 7.63 -12.36 -1.32
CA GLY A 48 8.19 -13.36 -2.23
C GLY A 48 8.34 -12.87 -3.67
N GLU A 49 8.84 -13.75 -4.56
CA GLU A 49 9.11 -13.39 -5.96
C GLU A 49 7.86 -13.10 -6.79
N SER A 50 6.70 -13.61 -6.36
CA SER A 50 5.44 -13.46 -7.10
C SER A 50 4.68 -12.17 -6.76
N GLY A 51 5.15 -11.39 -5.78
CA GLY A 51 4.41 -10.24 -5.26
C GLY A 51 3.20 -10.64 -4.42
N VAL A 52 2.47 -9.64 -3.92
CA VAL A 52 1.20 -9.86 -3.19
C VAL A 52 0.01 -10.01 -4.14
N ASP A 53 -1.03 -10.75 -3.76
CA ASP A 53 -2.23 -10.86 -4.59
C ASP A 53 -3.04 -9.56 -4.66
N LEU A 54 -3.03 -8.79 -3.56
CA LEU A 54 -3.83 -7.58 -3.39
C LEU A 54 -3.06 -6.55 -2.55
N VAL A 55 -3.00 -5.31 -3.04
CA VAL A 55 -2.58 -4.14 -2.27
C VAL A 55 -3.83 -3.34 -1.91
N LEU A 56 -3.97 -3.01 -0.64
CA LEU A 56 -5.04 -2.14 -0.12
C LEU A 56 -4.46 -0.81 0.29
N MET A 57 -5.10 0.26 -0.14
CA MET A 57 -4.72 1.64 0.10
C MET A 57 -5.95 2.41 0.58
N SER A 58 -5.87 3.07 1.73
CA SER A 58 -6.98 3.85 2.28
C SER A 58 -6.49 5.25 2.64
N ASP A 59 -7.06 6.27 2.01
CA ASP A 59 -6.75 7.69 2.21
C ASP A 59 -5.24 8.02 2.13
N VAL A 60 -4.53 7.38 1.21
CA VAL A 60 -3.10 7.64 0.94
C VAL A 60 -2.87 8.52 -0.30
N LEU A 61 -3.93 8.91 -1.00
CA LEU A 61 -3.89 9.77 -2.19
C LEU A 61 -4.15 11.24 -1.79
N TYR A 62 -3.31 11.77 -0.89
CA TYR A 62 -3.48 13.11 -0.31
C TYR A 62 -2.39 14.11 -0.70
N ASP A 63 -1.22 13.66 -1.15
CA ASP A 63 -0.07 14.50 -1.51
C ASP A 63 0.60 13.98 -2.79
N PRO A 64 0.45 14.69 -3.93
CA PRO A 64 1.02 14.28 -5.21
C PRO A 64 2.55 14.15 -5.17
N SER A 65 3.24 14.89 -4.31
CA SER A 65 4.70 14.84 -4.21
C SER A 65 5.24 13.49 -3.69
N LEU A 66 4.38 12.67 -3.07
CA LEU A 66 4.72 11.34 -2.58
C LEU A 66 4.46 10.23 -3.61
N MET A 67 3.82 10.54 -4.74
CA MET A 67 3.35 9.51 -5.66
C MET A 67 4.46 8.85 -6.48
N GLU A 68 5.59 9.53 -6.71
CA GLU A 68 6.79 8.90 -7.29
C GLU A 68 7.31 7.79 -6.35
N ALA A 69 7.43 8.09 -5.06
CA ALA A 69 7.86 7.15 -4.04
C ALA A 69 6.87 5.98 -3.90
N MET A 70 5.55 6.28 -3.89
CA MET A 70 4.49 5.28 -3.89
C MET A 70 4.57 4.38 -5.14
N ALA A 71 4.69 4.95 -6.33
CA ALA A 71 4.77 4.22 -7.59
C ALA A 71 5.95 3.24 -7.60
N LYS A 72 7.12 3.68 -7.12
CA LYS A 72 8.29 2.82 -6.94
C LYS A 72 7.98 1.65 -6.01
N THR A 73 7.39 1.93 -4.84
CA THR A 73 6.99 0.88 -3.90
C THR A 73 5.99 -0.11 -4.51
N LEU A 74 4.94 0.38 -5.18
CA LEU A 74 3.95 -0.45 -5.84
C LEU A 74 4.59 -1.39 -6.88
N LYS A 75 5.52 -0.89 -7.70
CA LYS A 75 6.26 -1.71 -8.67
C LYS A 75 7.11 -2.82 -8.02
N MET A 76 7.57 -2.62 -6.78
CA MET A 76 8.36 -3.61 -6.05
C MET A 76 7.49 -4.65 -5.33
N VAL A 77 6.33 -4.26 -4.79
CA VAL A 77 5.45 -5.19 -4.05
C VAL A 77 4.46 -5.94 -4.95
N CYS A 78 4.15 -5.38 -6.12
CA CYS A 78 3.21 -5.98 -7.06
C CYS A 78 3.91 -6.96 -8.00
N GLY A 79 3.32 -8.14 -8.15
CA GLY A 79 3.58 -9.04 -9.26
C GLY A 79 2.59 -8.84 -10.40
N ARG A 80 2.72 -9.67 -11.45
CA ARG A 80 1.90 -9.58 -12.68
C ARG A 80 0.39 -9.74 -12.45
N LYS A 81 -0.03 -10.38 -11.35
CA LYS A 81 -1.43 -10.67 -11.03
C LYS A 81 -1.98 -9.82 -9.89
N THR A 82 -1.16 -8.94 -9.32
CA THR A 82 -1.55 -8.10 -8.19
C THR A 82 -2.66 -7.15 -8.61
N LYS A 83 -3.68 -7.02 -7.76
CA LYS A 83 -4.66 -5.95 -7.86
C LYS A 83 -4.34 -4.87 -6.83
N ILE A 84 -4.55 -3.61 -7.19
CA ILE A 84 -4.42 -2.48 -6.26
C ILE A 84 -5.81 -1.90 -6.07
N TRP A 85 -6.28 -1.86 -4.83
CA TRP A 85 -7.53 -1.18 -4.48
C TRP A 85 -7.22 0.01 -3.59
N ALA A 86 -7.57 1.19 -4.08
CA ALA A 86 -7.49 2.43 -3.35
C ALA A 86 -8.89 2.94 -3.04
N ALA A 87 -9.12 3.31 -1.78
CA ALA A 87 -10.28 4.07 -1.34
C ALA A 87 -9.77 5.41 -0.81
N THR A 88 -10.32 6.51 -1.30
CA THR A 88 -9.93 7.86 -0.85
C THR A 88 -11.13 8.78 -0.88
N GLU A 89 -11.17 9.76 0.01
CA GLU A 89 -12.08 10.89 -0.15
C GLU A 89 -11.80 11.66 -1.46
N VAL A 90 -12.86 12.07 -2.16
CA VAL A 90 -12.73 12.84 -3.40
C VAL A 90 -12.30 14.27 -3.09
N ARG A 91 -11.06 14.61 -3.47
CA ARG A 91 -10.42 15.91 -3.31
C ARG A 91 -9.58 16.21 -4.56
N ASP A 92 -9.26 17.48 -4.81
CA ASP A 92 -8.40 17.87 -5.95
C ASP A 92 -7.04 17.15 -5.88
N SER A 93 -6.46 17.03 -4.69
CA SER A 93 -5.20 16.30 -4.47
C SER A 93 -5.28 14.82 -4.84
N ALA A 94 -6.44 14.18 -4.70
CA ALA A 94 -6.62 12.78 -5.08
C ALA A 94 -6.54 12.61 -6.61
N MET A 95 -7.12 13.53 -7.38
CA MET A 95 -7.05 13.52 -8.84
C MET A 95 -5.62 13.78 -9.34
N GLU A 96 -4.92 14.71 -8.70
CA GLU A 96 -3.51 14.97 -8.98
C GLU A 96 -2.63 13.74 -8.66
N CYS A 97 -2.88 13.06 -7.54
CA CYS A 97 -2.18 11.83 -7.20
C CYS A 97 -2.39 10.73 -8.25
N LEU A 98 -3.63 10.55 -8.73
CA LEU A 98 -3.94 9.57 -9.78
C LEU A 98 -3.23 9.92 -11.10
N SER A 99 -3.16 11.20 -11.46
CA SER A 99 -2.41 11.66 -12.64
C SER A 99 -0.91 11.37 -12.49
N GLU A 100 -0.34 11.58 -11.31
CA GLU A 100 1.07 11.27 -11.07
C GLU A 100 1.32 9.76 -11.15
N LEU A 101 0.50 8.93 -10.51
CA LEU A 101 0.60 7.47 -10.66
C LEU A 101 0.48 7.01 -12.12
N ALA A 102 -0.37 7.67 -12.91
CA ALA A 102 -0.49 7.40 -14.35
C ALA A 102 0.79 7.74 -15.13
N SER A 103 1.50 8.80 -14.76
CA SER A 103 2.82 9.15 -15.32
C SER A 103 3.84 8.02 -15.12
N HIS A 104 3.68 7.24 -14.04
CA HIS A 104 4.51 6.08 -13.70
C HIS A 104 4.02 4.75 -14.28
N GLY A 105 2.99 4.78 -15.15
CA GLY A 105 2.49 3.60 -15.87
C GLY A 105 1.39 2.81 -15.15
N PHE A 106 0.74 3.40 -14.15
CA PHE A 106 -0.45 2.81 -13.53
C PHE A 106 -1.72 3.28 -14.25
N GLU A 107 -2.66 2.37 -14.46
CA GLU A 107 -4.00 2.72 -14.94
C GLU A 107 -4.99 2.58 -13.77
N SER A 108 -5.88 3.55 -13.62
CA SER A 108 -6.94 3.51 -12.61
C SER A 108 -8.30 3.42 -13.27
N THR A 109 -9.21 2.70 -12.62
CA THR A 109 -10.62 2.64 -13.01
C THR A 109 -11.44 2.89 -11.77
N GLU A 110 -12.24 3.96 -11.79
CA GLU A 110 -13.17 4.27 -10.72
C GLU A 110 -14.30 3.22 -10.69
N LEU A 111 -14.57 2.68 -9.50
CA LEU A 111 -15.70 1.79 -9.30
C LEU A 111 -16.89 2.61 -8.81
N ALA A 112 -17.93 2.69 -9.63
CA ALA A 112 -19.17 3.35 -9.23
C ALA A 112 -19.72 2.75 -7.93
N SER A 113 -20.02 3.61 -6.95
CA SER A 113 -20.79 3.20 -5.78
C SER A 113 -22.19 2.79 -6.25
N ARG A 114 -22.62 1.57 -5.90
CA ARG A 114 -24.03 1.22 -6.05
C ARG A 114 -24.82 2.06 -5.03
N PRO A 115 -25.89 2.74 -5.46
CA PRO A 115 -26.73 3.54 -4.57
C PRO A 115 -27.44 2.68 -3.51
#